data_AF-A0A5C3LH60-F1
#
_entry.id   AF-A0A5C3LH60-F1
#
_cell.length_a   1.000
_cell.length_b   1.000
_cell.length_c   1.000
_cell.angle_alpha   90.00
_cell.angle_beta   90.00
_cell.angle_gamma   90.00
#
_symmetry.space_group_name_H-M   'P 1'
#
loop_
_entity.id
_entity.type
_entity.pdbx_description
1 polymer ?
#
loop_
_entity_poly.entity_id
_entity_poly.type
_entity_poly.pdbx_seq_one_letter_code
_entity_poly.pdbx_strand_id
1 'polypeptide(L)'
;MIIDCSDSRVSEQAIFSATPGTMFTSGNIANQFHEEDLTSNAVLSYAVETLGVKHVVIMGHYGCGGVAASMVPEPVHTPAEPHPAHVAVQRWIEPIREVYRKSSRPEIVAHREKSKRAPSEELPHLHDPAFRALVEENVKANVQRVIESEVMKDHYASLTSPSGDLLQTEVYIHGWVYDVETGEVLDLGVSVGPPGGSEKGKGSPFKKV
;
A
#
# COMPACT_ATOMS: atom_id res chain seq x y z
N MET A 1 12.89 2.33 2.41
CA MET A 1 11.91 3.09 1.62
C MET A 1 10.52 2.91 2.20
N ILE A 2 9.69 3.96 2.21
CA ILE A 2 8.26 3.87 2.49
C ILE A 2 7.48 4.25 1.23
N ILE A 3 6.50 3.44 0.87
CA ILE A 3 5.45 3.77 -0.09
C ILE A 3 4.19 4.10 0.73
N ASP A 4 3.79 5.36 0.66
CA ASP A 4 2.85 6.02 1.57
C ASP A 4 1.62 6.57 0.82
N CYS A 5 0.63 7.02 1.59
CA CYS A 5 -0.55 7.70 1.05
C CYS A 5 -0.36 9.22 1.01
N SER A 6 -0.66 9.86 -0.13
CA SER A 6 -0.66 11.32 -0.27
C SER A 6 -1.65 12.08 0.65
N ASP A 7 -2.49 11.37 1.41
CA ASP A 7 -3.25 11.92 2.53
C ASP A 7 -2.26 12.18 3.69
N SER A 8 -1.43 13.23 3.54
CA SER A 8 -0.27 13.58 4.39
C SER A 8 -0.65 14.07 5.79
N ARG A 9 -1.39 13.27 6.56
CA ARG A 9 -1.87 13.64 7.90
C ARG A 9 -0.74 13.75 8.91
N VAL A 10 0.29 12.94 8.78
CA VAL A 10 1.53 12.97 9.58
C VAL A 10 2.68 12.57 8.67
N SER A 11 3.82 13.25 8.76
CA SER A 11 5.00 12.82 7.99
C SER A 11 5.57 11.52 8.57
N GLU A 12 6.07 10.65 7.71
CA GLU A 12 6.61 9.34 8.09
C GLU A 12 7.85 9.52 8.99
N GLN A 13 8.64 10.56 8.74
CA GLN A 13 9.75 10.93 9.61
C GLN A 13 9.28 11.23 11.05
N ALA A 14 8.12 11.88 11.22
CA ALA A 14 7.55 12.12 12.53
C ALA A 14 7.01 10.84 13.18
N ILE A 15 6.33 9.97 12.41
CA ILE A 15 5.83 8.67 12.90
C ILE A 15 6.98 7.84 13.51
N PHE A 16 8.13 7.79 12.83
CA PHE A 16 9.26 6.98 13.27
C PHE A 16 10.31 7.73 14.08
N SER A 17 10.09 9.01 14.40
CA SER A 17 11.12 9.89 14.99
C SER A 17 12.47 9.78 14.26
N ALA A 18 12.41 9.69 12.93
CA ALA A 18 13.57 9.44 12.09
C ALA A 18 14.36 10.73 11.86
N THR A 19 15.68 10.59 11.78
CA THR A 19 16.56 11.70 11.40
C THR A 19 16.28 12.11 9.94
N PRO A 20 16.18 13.41 9.61
CA PRO A 20 16.03 13.84 8.23
C PRO A 20 17.10 13.23 7.32
N GLY A 21 16.68 12.72 6.16
CA GLY A 21 17.56 12.07 5.18
C GLY A 21 17.83 10.58 5.42
N THR A 22 17.34 9.97 6.51
CA THR A 22 17.48 8.52 6.74
C THR A 22 16.33 7.69 6.18
N MET A 23 15.29 8.36 5.65
CA MET A 23 14.14 7.71 5.02
C MET A 23 13.99 8.21 3.60
N PHE A 24 13.79 7.27 2.69
CA PHE A 24 13.40 7.53 1.31
C PHE A 24 11.91 7.21 1.18
N THR A 25 11.10 8.17 0.75
CA THR A 25 9.63 8.05 0.73
C THR A 25 9.06 8.32 -0.66
N SER A 26 7.93 7.68 -0.96
CA SER A 26 7.13 7.91 -2.17
C SER A 26 5.66 7.88 -1.79
N GLY A 27 4.93 8.95 -2.06
CA GLY A 27 3.51 9.07 -1.71
C GLY A 27 2.62 9.13 -2.93
N ASN A 28 1.55 8.34 -2.95
CA ASN A 28 0.47 8.45 -3.95
C ASN A 28 -0.90 8.20 -3.29
N ILE A 29 -2.01 8.38 -4.02
CA ILE A 29 -3.34 8.20 -3.42
C ILE A 29 -3.52 6.73 -2.99
N ALA A 30 -3.73 6.51 -1.69
CA ALA A 30 -3.96 5.18 -1.10
C ALA A 30 -2.81 4.19 -1.28
N ASN A 31 -1.55 4.67 -1.24
CA ASN A 31 -0.33 3.87 -1.06
C ASN A 31 -0.24 2.65 -2.01
N GLN A 32 -0.57 2.89 -3.27
CA GLN A 32 -0.66 1.85 -4.29
C GLN A 32 0.67 1.64 -5.02
N PHE A 33 0.89 0.44 -5.52
CA PHE A 33 1.94 0.11 -6.45
C PHE A 33 1.31 -0.48 -7.71
N HIS A 34 1.65 0.09 -8.86
CA HIS A 34 1.17 -0.35 -10.17
C HIS A 34 2.38 -0.70 -11.04
N GLU A 35 2.40 -1.91 -11.61
CA GLU A 35 3.51 -2.35 -12.47
C GLU A 35 3.70 -1.45 -13.69
N GLU A 36 2.61 -0.88 -14.22
CA GLU A 36 2.64 0.01 -15.39
C GLU A 36 2.97 1.47 -15.02
N ASP A 37 3.03 1.82 -13.73
CA ASP A 37 3.42 3.18 -13.31
C ASP A 37 4.93 3.32 -13.31
N LEU A 38 5.44 4.06 -14.29
CA LEU A 38 6.87 4.37 -14.41
C LEU A 38 7.42 5.06 -13.15
N THR A 39 6.61 5.88 -12.46
CA THR A 39 7.05 6.58 -11.25
C THR A 39 7.32 5.58 -10.13
N SER A 40 6.35 4.70 -9.83
CA SER A 40 6.50 3.65 -8.82
C SER A 40 7.71 2.76 -9.09
N ASN A 41 7.91 2.32 -10.32
CA ASN A 41 9.04 1.48 -10.71
C ASN A 41 10.39 2.21 -10.61
N ALA A 42 10.47 3.44 -11.12
CA ALA A 42 11.70 4.23 -11.09
C ALA A 42 12.15 4.51 -9.65
N VAL A 43 11.21 4.85 -8.77
CA VAL A 43 11.51 5.14 -7.36
C VAL A 43 11.89 3.87 -6.61
N LEU A 44 11.19 2.75 -6.84
CA LEU A 44 11.54 1.46 -6.25
C LEU A 44 12.94 0.99 -6.70
N SER A 45 13.21 1.04 -8.00
CA SER A 45 14.51 0.67 -8.57
C SER A 45 15.64 1.54 -8.01
N TYR A 46 15.46 2.86 -7.95
CA TYR A 46 16.46 3.75 -7.36
C TYR A 46 16.72 3.44 -5.88
N ALA A 47 15.66 3.17 -5.11
CA ALA A 47 15.80 2.81 -3.71
C ALA A 47 16.59 1.51 -3.51
N VAL A 48 16.29 0.49 -4.31
CA VAL A 48 16.89 -0.84 -4.18
C VAL A 48 18.31 -0.87 -4.76
N GLU A 49 18.49 -0.38 -5.99
CA GLU A 49 19.73 -0.56 -6.77
C GLU A 49 20.71 0.61 -6.67
N THR A 50 20.25 1.81 -6.27
CA THR A 50 21.16 2.95 -6.10
C THR A 50 21.40 3.27 -4.63
N LEU A 51 20.34 3.28 -3.81
CA LEU A 51 20.47 3.61 -2.39
C LEU A 51 20.77 2.38 -1.50
N GLY A 52 20.53 1.16 -1.99
CA GLY A 52 20.75 -0.06 -1.21
C GLY A 52 19.84 -0.11 0.03
N VAL A 53 18.58 0.29 -0.09
CA VAL A 53 17.64 0.21 1.05
C VAL A 53 17.45 -1.24 1.49
N LYS A 54 17.42 -1.48 2.81
CA LYS A 54 17.19 -2.84 3.36
C LYS A 54 15.73 -3.18 3.57
N HIS A 55 14.88 -2.16 3.64
CA HIS A 55 13.47 -2.30 3.96
C HIS A 55 12.63 -1.48 2.99
N VAL A 56 11.59 -2.07 2.42
CA VAL A 56 10.51 -1.42 1.70
C VAL A 56 9.24 -1.62 2.53
N VAL A 57 8.55 -0.55 2.88
CA VAL A 57 7.31 -0.62 3.67
C VAL A 57 6.18 -0.05 2.85
N ILE A 58 5.13 -0.84 2.63
CA ILE A 58 3.82 -0.31 2.21
C ILE A 58 3.11 0.15 3.48
N MET A 59 2.93 1.47 3.60
CA MET A 59 2.27 2.09 4.74
C MET A 59 0.87 2.54 4.36
N GLY A 60 -0.14 1.77 4.81
CA GLY A 60 -1.52 2.23 4.80
C GLY A 60 -1.82 3.10 6.02
N HIS A 61 -2.99 3.73 6.02
CA HIS A 61 -3.47 4.41 7.22
C HIS A 61 -4.98 4.34 7.32
N TYR A 62 -5.49 4.25 8.54
CA TYR A 62 -6.92 4.39 8.76
C TYR A 62 -7.33 5.84 8.48
N GLY A 63 -8.45 5.99 7.79
CA GLY A 63 -9.01 7.29 7.40
C GLY A 63 -8.69 7.69 5.96
N CYS A 64 -7.96 6.86 5.21
CA CYS A 64 -7.63 7.08 3.81
C CYS A 64 -8.88 7.38 2.95
N GLY A 65 -8.94 8.60 2.41
CA GLY A 65 -10.03 9.03 1.53
C GLY A 65 -10.11 8.22 0.23
N GLY A 66 -8.97 7.80 -0.32
CA GLY A 66 -8.92 6.98 -1.54
C GLY A 66 -9.53 5.58 -1.33
N VAL A 67 -9.24 4.94 -0.19
CA VAL A 67 -9.86 3.66 0.17
C VAL A 67 -11.35 3.84 0.43
N ALA A 68 -11.75 4.89 1.17
CA ALA A 68 -13.16 5.16 1.45
C ALA A 68 -13.96 5.37 0.15
N ALA A 69 -13.42 6.13 -0.81
CA ALA A 69 -14.04 6.36 -2.11
C ALA A 69 -14.19 5.09 -2.96
N SER A 70 -13.38 4.06 -2.72
CA SER A 70 -13.49 2.78 -3.43
C SER A 70 -14.65 1.90 -2.94
N MET A 71 -15.25 2.23 -1.78
CA MET A 71 -16.35 1.47 -1.16
C MET A 71 -17.74 1.97 -1.54
N VAL A 72 -17.84 3.16 -2.12
CA VAL A 72 -19.08 3.78 -2.57
C VAL A 72 -19.23 3.68 -4.09
N PRO A 73 -20.45 3.78 -4.64
CA PRO A 73 -20.66 3.86 -6.08
C PRO A 73 -19.84 4.98 -6.72
N GLU A 74 -19.42 4.78 -7.97
CA GLU A 74 -18.82 5.86 -8.74
C GLU A 74 -19.80 7.05 -8.80
N PRO A 75 -19.33 8.29 -8.58
CA PRO A 75 -20.19 9.46 -8.69
C PRO A 75 -20.87 9.48 -10.06
N VAL A 76 -22.19 9.52 -10.07
CA VAL A 76 -22.96 9.64 -11.32
C VAL A 76 -22.81 11.08 -11.82
N HIS A 77 -21.88 11.31 -12.73
CA HIS A 77 -21.75 12.61 -13.38
C HIS A 77 -22.81 12.76 -14.48
N THR A 78 -23.66 13.78 -14.37
CA THR A 78 -24.38 14.35 -15.51
C THR A 78 -23.65 15.66 -15.87
N PRO A 79 -23.12 15.83 -17.10
CA PRO A 79 -23.72 15.46 -18.39
C PRO A 79 -22.91 14.42 -19.20
N ALA A 80 -23.27 14.23 -20.48
CA ALA A 80 -22.90 13.15 -21.42
C ALA A 80 -21.43 12.68 -21.50
N GLU A 81 -20.47 13.42 -20.95
CA GLU A 81 -19.08 12.99 -20.84
C GLU A 81 -18.51 13.20 -19.42
N PRO A 82 -17.86 12.19 -18.83
CA PRO A 82 -17.29 12.30 -17.49
C PRO A 82 -16.09 13.25 -17.47
N HIS A 83 -16.06 14.15 -16.48
CA HIS A 83 -15.00 15.15 -16.35
C HIS A 83 -13.63 14.47 -16.11
N PRO A 84 -12.57 14.80 -16.88
CA PRO A 84 -11.28 14.09 -16.84
C PRO A 84 -10.65 13.96 -15.44
N ALA A 85 -10.77 15.00 -14.60
CA ALA A 85 -10.26 14.95 -13.23
C ALA A 85 -10.92 13.87 -12.36
N HIS A 86 -12.22 13.59 -12.55
CA HIS A 86 -12.89 12.51 -11.84
C HIS A 86 -12.41 11.16 -12.36
N VAL A 87 -12.36 10.99 -13.69
CA VAL A 87 -11.90 9.76 -14.34
C VAL A 87 -10.49 9.36 -13.86
N ALA A 88 -9.58 10.33 -13.69
CA ALA A 88 -8.23 10.05 -13.23
C ALA A 88 -8.19 9.36 -11.85
N VAL A 89 -8.90 9.92 -10.85
CA VAL A 89 -8.95 9.32 -9.50
C VAL A 89 -9.72 8.01 -9.51
N GLN A 90 -10.82 7.91 -10.25
CA GLN A 90 -11.61 6.68 -10.33
C GLN A 90 -10.80 5.53 -10.93
N ARG A 91 -10.08 5.76 -12.02
CA ARG A 91 -9.16 4.77 -12.61
C ARG A 91 -8.04 4.39 -11.67
N TRP A 92 -7.49 5.36 -10.95
CA TRP A 92 -6.41 5.12 -9.99
C TRP A 92 -6.85 4.18 -8.85
N ILE A 93 -8.04 4.37 -8.27
CA ILE A 93 -8.53 3.55 -7.15
C ILE A 93 -9.21 2.24 -7.58
N GLU A 94 -9.33 1.96 -8.87
CA GLU A 94 -9.97 0.74 -9.38
C GLU A 94 -9.35 -0.55 -8.83
N PRO A 95 -8.02 -0.68 -8.66
CA PRO A 95 -7.46 -1.88 -8.04
C PRO A 95 -7.90 -2.08 -6.58
N ILE A 96 -8.25 -1.01 -5.86
CA ILE A 96 -8.82 -1.09 -4.50
C ILE A 96 -10.27 -1.59 -4.57
N ARG A 97 -11.04 -1.14 -5.58
CA ARG A 97 -12.38 -1.69 -5.85
C ARG A 97 -12.34 -3.18 -6.15
N GLU A 98 -11.33 -3.62 -6.90
CA GLU A 98 -11.12 -5.04 -7.17
C GLU A 98 -10.85 -5.82 -5.88
N VAL A 99 -9.99 -5.30 -4.99
CA VAL A 99 -9.76 -5.87 -3.66
C VAL A 99 -11.07 -5.95 -2.86
N TYR A 100 -11.85 -4.87 -2.82
CA TYR A 100 -13.15 -4.83 -2.15
C TYR A 100 -14.16 -5.84 -2.73
N ARG A 101 -14.20 -5.98 -4.06
CA ARG A 101 -15.08 -6.95 -4.75
C ARG A 101 -14.69 -8.39 -4.47
N LYS A 102 -13.39 -8.71 -4.41
CA LYS A 102 -12.87 -10.07 -4.21
C LYS A 102 -12.69 -10.48 -2.76
N SER A 103 -12.59 -9.54 -1.83
CA SER A 103 -12.29 -9.87 -0.44
C SER A 103 -13.36 -10.76 0.20
N SER A 104 -12.87 -11.73 0.97
CA SER A 104 -13.64 -12.69 1.78
C SER A 104 -13.72 -12.31 3.26
N ARG A 105 -13.11 -11.18 3.68
CA ARG A 105 -13.21 -10.65 5.05
C ARG A 105 -14.70 -10.48 5.42
N PRO A 106 -15.21 -11.10 6.51
CA PRO A 106 -16.63 -11.09 6.83
C PRO A 106 -17.27 -9.69 6.90
N GLU A 107 -16.55 -8.72 7.45
CA GLU A 107 -16.95 -7.32 7.54
C GLU A 107 -17.10 -6.65 6.17
N ILE A 108 -16.17 -6.91 5.24
CA ILE A 108 -16.25 -6.40 3.85
C ILE A 108 -17.41 -7.05 3.11
N VAL A 109 -17.59 -8.36 3.27
CA VAL A 109 -18.72 -9.10 2.68
C VAL A 109 -20.04 -8.52 3.18
N ALA A 110 -20.17 -8.33 4.50
CA ALA A 110 -21.38 -7.76 5.10
C ALA A 110 -21.68 -6.35 4.59
N HIS A 111 -20.66 -5.48 4.49
CA HIS A 111 -20.79 -4.14 3.92
C HIS A 111 -21.25 -4.21 2.45
N ARG A 112 -20.60 -5.05 1.63
CA ARG A 112 -20.94 -5.22 0.20
C ARG A 112 -22.38 -5.69 0.00
N GLU A 113 -22.86 -6.64 0.79
CA GLU A 113 -24.26 -7.11 0.73
C GLU A 113 -25.26 -6.06 1.22
N LYS A 114 -24.86 -5.15 2.13
CA LYS A 114 -25.67 -3.99 2.51
C LYS A 114 -25.72 -2.98 1.36
N SER A 115 -24.59 -2.62 0.77
CA SER A 115 -24.50 -1.65 -0.35
C SER A 115 -25.26 -2.11 -1.60
N LYS A 116 -25.32 -3.43 -1.88
CA LYS A 116 -26.15 -3.98 -2.97
C LYS A 116 -27.65 -3.75 -2.76
N ARG A 117 -28.12 -3.79 -1.50
CA ARG A 117 -29.54 -3.63 -1.14
C ARG A 117 -29.95 -2.17 -1.01
N ALA A 118 -29.05 -1.34 -0.47
CA ALA A 118 -29.26 0.08 -0.27
C ALA A 118 -27.94 0.82 -0.57
N PRO A 119 -27.73 1.25 -1.83
CA PRO A 119 -26.56 2.03 -2.20
C PRO A 119 -26.52 3.34 -1.42
N SER A 120 -25.31 3.75 -1.00
CA SER A 120 -25.07 5.02 -0.34
C SER A 120 -23.84 5.68 -0.95
N GLU A 121 -23.90 7.00 -1.12
CA GLU A 121 -22.76 7.84 -1.50
C GLU A 121 -21.98 8.32 -0.27
N GLU A 122 -22.48 8.04 0.93
CA GLU A 122 -21.80 8.40 2.18
C GLU A 122 -20.53 7.57 2.35
N LEU A 123 -19.40 8.26 2.56
CA LEU A 123 -18.13 7.63 2.83
C LEU A 123 -18.16 6.91 4.19
N PRO A 124 -17.54 5.72 4.31
CA PRO A 124 -17.49 5.01 5.58
C PRO A 124 -16.73 5.81 6.65
N HIS A 125 -17.20 5.73 7.89
CA HIS A 125 -16.52 6.31 9.04
C HIS A 125 -15.17 5.61 9.28
N LEU A 126 -14.21 6.33 9.88
CA LEU A 126 -12.87 5.81 10.21
C LEU A 126 -12.89 4.49 11.02
N HIS A 127 -13.88 4.34 11.90
CA HIS A 127 -14.10 3.14 12.73
C HIS A 127 -14.97 2.07 12.07
N ASP A 128 -15.45 2.27 10.84
CA ASP A 128 -16.23 1.24 10.16
C ASP A 128 -15.36 -0.03 9.97
N PRO A 129 -15.80 -1.20 10.46
CA PRO A 129 -14.99 -2.40 10.40
C PRO A 129 -14.61 -2.82 8.98
N ALA A 130 -15.53 -2.68 8.02
CA ALA A 130 -15.28 -3.05 6.63
C ALA A 130 -14.27 -2.10 5.98
N PHE A 131 -14.33 -0.81 6.31
CA PHE A 131 -13.35 0.17 5.86
C PHE A 131 -11.95 -0.12 6.41
N ARG A 132 -11.82 -0.33 7.72
CA ARG A 132 -10.52 -0.67 8.33
C ARG A 132 -9.96 -1.97 7.73
N ALA A 133 -10.80 -2.98 7.53
CA ALA A 133 -10.40 -4.20 6.86
C ALA A 133 -9.94 -3.97 5.42
N LEU A 134 -10.61 -3.09 4.66
CA LEU A 134 -10.21 -2.80 3.28
C LEU A 134 -8.88 -2.03 3.20
N VAL A 135 -8.60 -1.14 4.15
CA VAL A 135 -7.28 -0.49 4.28
C VAL A 135 -6.20 -1.56 4.44
N GLU A 136 -6.40 -2.53 5.34
CA GLU A 136 -5.45 -3.63 5.56
C GLU A 136 -5.29 -4.51 4.32
N GLU A 137 -6.39 -4.90 3.66
CA GLU A 137 -6.34 -5.73 2.45
C GLU A 137 -5.67 -4.99 1.28
N ASN A 138 -5.84 -3.66 1.17
CA ASN A 138 -5.13 -2.85 0.19
C ASN A 138 -3.62 -2.87 0.44
N VAL A 139 -3.17 -2.74 1.69
CA VAL A 139 -1.74 -2.84 2.04
C VAL A 139 -1.19 -4.21 1.64
N LYS A 140 -1.87 -5.30 2.01
CA LYS A 140 -1.44 -6.67 1.67
C LYS A 140 -1.37 -6.88 0.15
N ALA A 141 -2.34 -6.38 -0.60
CA ALA A 141 -2.35 -6.47 -2.05
C ALA A 141 -1.15 -5.75 -2.66
N ASN A 142 -0.80 -4.56 -2.17
CA ASN A 142 0.34 -3.79 -2.68
C ASN A 142 1.70 -4.38 -2.24
N VAL A 143 1.79 -4.99 -1.06
CA VAL A 143 2.97 -5.80 -0.68
C VAL A 143 3.20 -6.90 -1.72
N GLN A 144 2.15 -7.64 -2.08
CA GLN A 144 2.25 -8.69 -3.09
C GLN A 144 2.67 -8.13 -4.46
N ARG A 145 2.11 -6.99 -4.89
CA ARG A 145 2.49 -6.36 -6.16
C ARG A 145 3.95 -5.94 -6.19
N VAL A 146 4.48 -5.37 -5.10
CA VAL A 146 5.91 -5.02 -5.02
C VAL A 146 6.79 -6.28 -5.08
N ILE A 147 6.43 -7.34 -4.35
CA ILE A 147 7.15 -8.63 -4.41
C ILE A 147 7.14 -9.19 -5.84
N GLU A 148 6.03 -9.04 -6.55
CA GLU A 148 5.84 -9.55 -7.91
C GLU A 148 6.39 -8.64 -9.01
N SER A 149 6.84 -7.43 -8.67
CA SER A 149 7.38 -6.48 -9.66
C SER A 149 8.62 -7.01 -10.37
N GLU A 150 8.83 -6.60 -11.62
CA GLU A 150 10.04 -6.94 -12.37
C GLU A 150 11.31 -6.50 -11.62
N VAL A 151 11.28 -5.31 -11.03
CA VAL A 151 12.40 -4.76 -10.23
C VAL A 151 12.81 -5.71 -9.10
N MET A 152 11.85 -6.15 -8.27
CA MET A 152 12.18 -7.01 -7.14
C MET A 152 12.52 -8.45 -7.55
N LYS A 153 11.85 -8.98 -8.58
CA LYS A 153 12.15 -10.31 -9.11
C LYS A 153 13.58 -10.38 -9.66
N ASP A 154 13.99 -9.39 -10.44
CA ASP A 154 15.34 -9.32 -11.00
C ASP A 154 16.39 -9.13 -9.91
N HIS A 155 16.13 -8.20 -8.97
CA HIS A 155 16.98 -7.99 -7.80
C HIS A 155 17.22 -9.30 -7.01
N TYR A 156 16.15 -10.00 -6.62
CA TYR A 156 16.28 -11.25 -5.87
C TYR A 156 16.89 -12.39 -6.68
N ALA A 157 16.66 -12.46 -8.00
CA ALA A 157 17.34 -13.42 -8.85
C ALA A 157 18.86 -13.18 -8.83
N SER A 158 19.29 -11.92 -8.89
CA SER A 158 20.70 -11.53 -8.84
C SER A 158 21.42 -11.99 -7.56
N LEU A 159 20.74 -12.02 -6.41
CA LEU A 159 21.31 -12.50 -5.15
C LEU A 159 21.69 -13.99 -5.18
N THR A 160 20.97 -14.79 -5.96
CA THR A 160 21.20 -16.25 -6.06
C THR A 160 22.14 -16.63 -7.19
N SER A 161 22.29 -15.75 -8.19
CA SER A 161 23.17 -15.92 -9.34
C SER A 161 23.76 -14.56 -9.70
N PRO A 162 24.82 -14.13 -8.98
CA PRO A 162 25.39 -12.81 -9.17
C PRO A 162 25.87 -12.65 -10.61
N SER A 163 25.21 -11.76 -11.35
CA SER A 163 25.60 -11.37 -12.69
C SER A 163 25.27 -9.89 -12.89
N GLY A 164 26.24 -9.11 -13.37
CA GLY A 164 26.08 -7.67 -13.60
C GLY A 164 26.43 -6.78 -12.40
N ASP A 165 26.05 -5.51 -12.51
CA ASP A 165 26.43 -4.42 -11.61
C ASP A 165 25.39 -4.12 -10.52
N LEU A 166 24.38 -4.98 -10.35
CA LEU A 166 23.29 -4.79 -9.37
C LEU A 166 23.75 -4.98 -7.92
N LEU A 167 23.16 -4.21 -7.01
CA LEU A 167 23.48 -4.26 -5.59
C LEU A 167 23.03 -5.59 -4.96
N GLN A 168 23.92 -6.17 -4.16
CA GLN A 168 23.67 -7.45 -3.48
C GLN A 168 23.13 -7.24 -2.05
N THR A 169 22.16 -6.34 -1.90
CA THR A 169 21.55 -6.02 -0.59
C THR A 169 20.38 -6.95 -0.33
N GLU A 170 20.29 -7.54 0.87
CA GLU A 170 19.08 -8.25 1.27
C GLU A 170 17.97 -7.23 1.59
N VAL A 171 16.91 -7.24 0.78
CA VAL A 171 15.75 -6.35 0.93
C VAL A 171 14.56 -7.10 1.50
N TYR A 172 13.92 -6.51 2.50
CA TYR A 172 12.68 -7.00 3.11
C TYR A 172 11.52 -6.07 2.77
N ILE A 173 10.37 -6.65 2.41
CA ILE A 173 9.14 -5.92 2.07
C ILE A 173 8.12 -6.15 3.18
N HIS A 174 7.55 -5.07 3.70
CA HIS A 174 6.64 -5.07 4.85
C HIS A 174 5.31 -4.39 4.50
N GLY A 175 4.24 -4.77 5.19
CA GLY A 175 2.93 -4.13 5.09
C GLY A 175 2.42 -3.69 6.45
N TRP A 176 2.36 -2.38 6.68
CA TRP A 176 1.93 -1.80 7.96
C TRP A 176 0.77 -0.84 7.77
N VAL A 177 0.05 -0.56 8.87
CA VAL A 177 -1.02 0.43 8.92
C VAL A 177 -0.78 1.40 10.08
N TYR A 178 -0.81 2.69 9.79
CA TYR A 178 -0.80 3.74 10.79
C TYR A 178 -2.23 4.12 11.22
N ASP A 179 -2.51 4.11 12.52
CA ASP A 179 -3.75 4.63 13.08
C ASP A 179 -3.57 6.10 13.47
N VAL A 180 -4.20 6.98 12.69
CA VAL A 180 -4.07 8.44 12.83
C VAL A 180 -4.67 8.99 14.13
N GLU A 181 -5.58 8.25 14.78
CA GLU A 181 -6.18 8.68 16.05
C GLU A 181 -5.35 8.27 17.25
N THR A 182 -4.75 7.07 17.21
CA THR A 182 -3.97 6.55 18.34
C THR A 182 -2.47 6.85 18.21
N GLY A 183 -1.98 7.11 17.00
CA GLY A 183 -0.56 7.24 16.71
C GLY A 183 0.17 5.90 16.60
N GLU A 184 -0.54 4.77 16.64
CA GLU A 184 0.07 3.44 16.62
C GLU A 184 0.35 2.94 15.20
N VAL A 185 1.44 2.21 15.03
CA VAL A 185 1.75 1.46 13.80
C VAL A 185 1.47 -0.03 14.03
N LEU A 186 0.58 -0.59 13.21
CA LEU A 186 0.26 -2.02 13.18
C LEU A 186 1.05 -2.74 12.08
N ASP A 187 1.77 -3.79 12.45
CA ASP A 187 2.33 -4.76 11.51
C ASP A 187 1.27 -5.80 11.13
N LEU A 188 0.97 -5.93 9.83
CA LEU A 188 -0.02 -6.88 9.33
C LEU A 188 0.53 -8.32 9.23
N GLY A 189 1.82 -8.54 9.55
CA GLY A 189 2.44 -9.87 9.55
C GLY A 189 2.62 -10.46 8.16
N VAL A 190 2.73 -9.60 7.14
CA VAL A 190 2.89 -9.99 5.72
C VAL A 190 4.29 -9.73 5.19
N SER A 191 5.27 -9.63 6.08
CA SER A 191 6.66 -9.37 5.71
C SER A 191 7.25 -10.51 4.88
N VAL A 192 7.96 -10.16 3.81
CA VAL A 192 8.66 -11.11 2.92
C VAL A 192 10.10 -10.64 2.75
N GLY A 193 11.04 -11.57 2.90
CA GLY A 193 12.47 -11.35 2.66
C GLY A 193 12.97 -12.01 1.38
N PRO A 194 14.29 -11.98 1.12
CA PRO A 194 14.89 -12.62 -0.04
C PRO A 194 14.60 -14.14 -0.08
N PRO A 195 14.53 -14.76 -1.27
CA PRO A 195 14.29 -16.20 -1.40
C PRO A 195 15.26 -17.03 -0.56
N GLY A 196 14.74 -18.00 0.21
CA GLY A 196 15.55 -18.83 1.11
C GLY A 196 15.94 -18.17 2.44
N GLY A 197 15.77 -16.84 2.58
CA GLY A 197 15.89 -16.12 3.83
C GLY A 197 14.71 -16.43 4.75
N SER A 198 14.96 -17.06 5.90
CA SER A 198 13.90 -17.31 6.88
C SER A 198 13.55 -16.02 7.64
N GLU A 199 12.45 -15.38 7.27
CA GLU A 199 11.71 -14.46 8.16
C GLU A 199 10.26 -14.88 8.43
N LYS A 200 9.89 -16.13 8.09
CA LYS A 200 8.62 -16.69 8.57
C LYS A 200 8.59 -16.73 10.10
N GLY A 201 7.87 -15.79 10.71
CA GLY A 201 7.58 -15.79 12.16
C GLY A 201 8.55 -15.00 13.04
N LYS A 202 9.53 -14.28 12.48
CA LYS A 202 10.26 -13.25 13.24
C LYS A 202 9.50 -11.94 13.02
N GLY A 203 8.79 -11.46 14.04
CA GLY A 203 8.06 -10.19 13.96
C GLY A 203 8.98 -9.05 13.50
N SER A 204 8.38 -8.00 12.94
CA SER A 204 9.06 -6.80 12.44
C SER A 204 10.30 -6.42 13.27
N PRO A 205 11.48 -6.18 12.65
CA PRO A 205 12.68 -5.74 13.38
C PRO A 205 12.49 -4.35 14.00
N PHE A 206 11.41 -3.65 13.64
CA PHE A 206 11.00 -2.39 14.20
C PHE A 206 10.23 -2.67 15.49
N LYS A 207 10.83 -2.31 16.64
CA LYS A 207 10.10 -2.27 17.92
C LYS A 207 8.84 -1.42 17.71
N LYS A 208 7.70 -1.87 18.25
CA LYS A 208 6.54 -0.99 18.47
C LYS A 208 7.06 0.26 19.19
N VAL A 209 7.06 1.39 18.50
CA VAL A 209 7.33 2.72 19.08
C VAL A 209 6.01 3.22 19.64
#